data_AF-A0A101M664-F1
#
_entry.id   AF-A0A101M664-F1
#
_cell.length_a   1.000
_cell.length_b   1.000
_cell.length_c   1.000
_cell.angle_alpha   90.00
_cell.angle_beta   90.00
_cell.angle_gamma   90.00
#
_symmetry.space_group_name_H-M   'P 1'
#
loop_
_entity.id
_entity.type
_entity.pdbx_description
1 polymer ?
#
loop_
_entity_poly.entity_id
_entity_poly.type
_entity_poly.pdbx_seq_one_letter_code
_entity_poly.pdbx_strand_id
1 'polypeptide(L)'
;MTNSSGKALTNAEKQLRYRERQKQSGKKELRGYLTPEALSCYEEIQKKTEWSDSVLLSNAIRLMYAAHKCGQVGILNSWLTEHKR
;
A
#
# COMPACT_ATOMS: atom_id res chain seq x y z
N MET A 1 1.33 36.95 -20.72
CA MET A 1 2.79 36.82 -20.86
C MET A 1 3.15 35.34 -20.99
N THR A 2 3.91 35.04 -22.05
CA THR A 2 4.69 33.83 -22.36
C THR A 2 4.01 32.45 -22.33
N ASN A 3 3.69 31.98 -23.55
CA ASN A 3 3.50 30.59 -23.94
C ASN A 3 4.68 29.72 -23.48
N SER A 4 4.44 28.70 -22.67
CA SER A 4 5.37 27.58 -22.49
C SER A 4 5.02 26.49 -23.51
N SER A 5 5.69 26.55 -24.66
CA SER A 5 5.74 25.48 -25.66
C SER A 5 6.40 24.23 -25.08
N GLY A 6 5.67 23.50 -24.24
CA GLY A 6 6.11 22.20 -23.76
C GLY A 6 6.19 21.24 -24.95
N LYS A 7 7.41 20.84 -25.34
CA LYS A 7 7.63 19.74 -26.30
C LYS A 7 6.65 18.60 -25.99
N ALA A 8 5.88 18.18 -26.99
CA ALA A 8 4.98 17.06 -26.82
C ALA A 8 5.80 15.83 -26.39
N LEU A 9 5.51 15.33 -25.19
CA LEU A 9 6.18 14.14 -24.67
C LEU A 9 5.98 12.99 -25.65
N THR A 10 7.06 12.28 -25.94
CA THR A 10 7.03 11.02 -26.67
C THR A 10 6.19 10.00 -25.89
N ASN A 11 5.72 8.96 -26.58
CA ASN A 11 4.93 7.90 -25.92
C ASN A 11 5.73 7.20 -24.80
N ALA A 12 7.05 7.07 -24.97
CA ALA A 12 7.94 6.52 -23.96
C ALA A 12 7.99 7.40 -22.71
N GLU A 13 8.13 8.72 -22.87
CA GLU A 13 8.13 9.66 -21.74
C GLU A 13 6.76 9.72 -21.04
N LYS A 14 5.65 9.63 -21.80
CA LYS A 14 4.31 9.55 -21.22
C LYS A 14 4.13 8.28 -20.37
N GLN A 15 4.62 7.13 -20.84
CA GLN A 15 4.57 5.86 -20.10
C GLN A 15 5.46 5.89 -18.86
N LEU A 16 6.67 6.47 -18.95
CA LEU A 16 7.55 6.66 -17.80
C LEU A 16 6.88 7.53 -16.75
N ARG A 17 6.35 8.69 -17.16
CA ARG A 17 5.67 9.64 -16.26
C ARG A 17 4.38 9.05 -15.65
N TYR A 18 3.66 8.22 -16.39
CA TYR A 18 2.52 7.46 -15.86
C TYR A 18 2.97 6.46 -14.80
N ARG A 19 4.02 5.67 -15.07
CA ARG A 19 4.59 4.73 -14.09
C ARG A 19 5.11 5.45 -12.83
N GLU A 20 5.72 6.61 -12.98
CA GLU A 20 6.19 7.46 -11.87
C GLU A 20 5.02 8.02 -11.05
N ARG A 21 3.97 8.53 -11.71
CA ARG A 21 2.74 8.95 -11.04
C ARG A 21 2.06 7.81 -10.32
N GLN A 22 1.96 6.63 -10.93
CA GLN A 22 1.40 5.44 -10.29
C GLN A 22 2.25 4.97 -9.10
N LYS A 23 3.59 5.04 -9.20
CA LYS A 23 4.50 4.80 -8.06
C LYS A 23 4.28 5.78 -6.90
N GLN A 24 3.88 7.02 -7.19
CA GLN A 24 3.60 8.04 -6.16
C GLN A 24 2.16 7.98 -5.61
N SER A 25 1.17 7.66 -6.46
CA SER A 25 -0.25 7.59 -6.10
C SER A 25 -0.63 6.27 -5.43
N GLY A 26 -0.03 5.14 -5.84
CA GLY A 26 -0.33 3.81 -5.31
C GLY A 26 0.21 3.52 -3.89
N LYS A 27 0.52 4.57 -3.12
CA LYS A 27 0.99 4.51 -1.72
C LYS A 27 0.01 5.12 -0.71
N LYS A 28 -1.18 5.56 -1.15
CA LYS A 28 -2.13 6.32 -0.32
C LYS A 28 -3.55 5.77 -0.29
N GLU A 29 -3.87 4.68 -0.98
CA GLU A 29 -5.27 4.24 -1.11
C GLU A 29 -5.82 3.63 0.18
N LEU A 30 -4.96 3.05 1.01
CA LEU A 30 -5.40 2.33 2.22
C LEU A 30 -5.57 3.24 3.43
N ARG A 31 -4.86 4.37 3.50
CA ARG A 31 -4.67 5.11 4.77
C ARG A 31 -5.97 5.67 5.36
N GLY A 32 -6.97 5.97 4.54
CA GLY A 32 -8.27 6.50 5.00
C GLY A 32 -9.17 5.45 5.66
N TYR A 33 -8.86 4.16 5.50
CA TYR A 33 -9.66 3.05 6.02
C TYR A 33 -9.00 2.33 7.20
N LEU A 34 -7.79 2.74 7.58
CA LEU A 34 -7.02 2.10 8.64
C LEU A 34 -7.14 2.89 9.95
N THR A 35 -7.24 2.17 11.06
CA THR A 35 -7.03 2.77 12.39
C THR A 35 -5.57 3.21 12.53
N PRO A 36 -5.24 4.10 13.48
CA PRO A 36 -3.85 4.52 13.71
C PRO A 36 -2.88 3.36 13.93
N GLU A 37 -3.31 2.31 14.64
CA GLU A 37 -2.50 1.12 14.92
C GLU A 37 -2.27 0.31 13.64
N ALA A 38 -3.33 0.07 12.86
CA ALA A 38 -3.23 -0.59 11.57
C ALA A 38 -2.38 0.22 10.57
N LEU A 39 -2.43 1.55 10.62
CA LEU A 39 -1.58 2.43 9.82
C LEU A 39 -0.10 2.29 10.21
N SER A 40 0.20 2.20 11.51
CA SER A 40 1.56 1.94 12.00
C SER A 40 2.10 0.59 11.50
N CYS A 41 1.28 -0.46 11.56
CA CYS A 41 1.61 -1.78 11.02
C CYS A 41 1.85 -1.72 9.50
N TYR A 42 1.00 -1.01 8.76
CA TYR A 42 1.15 -0.80 7.33
C TYR A 42 2.48 -0.08 7.00
N GLU A 43 2.81 1.00 7.70
CA GLU A 43 4.06 1.75 7.46
C GLU A 43 5.29 0.90 7.74
N GLU A 44 5.26 0.06 8.79
CA GLU A 44 6.35 -0.84 9.12
C GLU A 44 6.55 -1.91 8.04
N ILE A 45 5.47 -2.53 7.56
CA ILE A 45 5.52 -3.52 6.48
C ILE A 45 6.03 -2.86 5.19
N GLN A 46 5.47 -1.71 4.82
CA GLN A 46 5.87 -0.99 3.61
C GLN A 46 7.36 -0.63 3.62
N LYS A 47 7.89 -0.17 4.76
CA LYS A 47 9.33 0.13 4.92
C LYS A 47 10.22 -1.09 4.75
N LYS A 48 9.76 -2.28 5.20
CA LYS A 48 10.54 -3.52 5.15
C LYS A 48 10.49 -4.23 3.79
N THR A 49 9.39 -4.10 3.06
CA THR A 49 9.15 -4.88 1.84
C THR A 49 9.19 -4.07 0.54
N GLU A 50 9.08 -2.75 0.64
CA GLU A 50 8.91 -1.82 -0.49
C GLU A 50 7.70 -2.15 -1.39
N TRP A 51 6.71 -2.90 -0.88
CA TRP A 51 5.52 -3.26 -1.65
C TRP A 51 4.62 -2.05 -1.93
N SER A 52 3.92 -2.11 -3.07
CA SER A 52 2.83 -1.18 -3.38
C SER A 52 1.58 -1.51 -2.58
N ASP A 53 0.65 -0.54 -2.45
CA ASP A 53 -0.60 -0.75 -1.69
C ASP A 53 -1.42 -1.91 -2.24
N SER A 54 -1.48 -2.05 -3.57
CA SER A 54 -2.21 -3.14 -4.23
C SER A 54 -1.64 -4.52 -3.87
N VAL A 55 -0.31 -4.66 -3.82
CA VAL A 55 0.35 -5.92 -3.44
C VAL A 55 0.12 -6.21 -1.95
N LEU A 56 0.27 -5.18 -1.10
CA LEU A 56 0.06 -5.32 0.34
C LEU A 56 -1.39 -5.72 0.64
N LEU A 57 -2.38 -5.05 0.04
CA LEU A 57 -3.79 -5.35 0.21
C LEU A 57 -4.14 -6.77 -0.26
N SER A 58 -3.66 -7.16 -1.44
CA SER A 58 -3.88 -8.51 -1.98
C SER A 58 -3.31 -9.58 -1.05
N ASN A 59 -2.10 -9.35 -0.51
CA ASN A 59 -1.47 -10.26 0.44
C ASN A 59 -2.21 -10.28 1.78
N ALA A 60 -2.63 -9.14 2.31
CA ALA A 60 -3.37 -9.03 3.56
C ALA A 60 -4.67 -9.85 3.50
N ILE A 61 -5.45 -9.74 2.42
CA ILE A 61 -6.70 -10.50 2.23
C ILE A 61 -6.41 -12.01 2.19
N ARG A 62 -5.38 -12.44 1.46
CA ARG A 62 -5.01 -13.86 1.35
C ARG A 62 -4.52 -14.44 2.67
N LEU A 63 -3.70 -13.70 3.41
CA LEU A 63 -3.21 -14.09 4.72
C LEU A 63 -4.35 -14.14 5.75
N MET A 64 -5.26 -13.16 5.72
CA MET A 64 -6.44 -13.17 6.58
C MET A 64 -7.32 -14.39 6.30
N TYR A 65 -7.53 -14.72 5.03
CA TYR A 65 -8.26 -15.93 4.65
C TYR A 65 -7.58 -17.22 5.16
N ALA A 66 -6.26 -17.32 5.01
CA ALA A 66 -5.49 -18.46 5.52
C ALA A 66 -5.58 -18.55 7.05
N ALA A 67 -5.38 -17.45 7.77
CA ALA A 67 -5.50 -17.38 9.22
C ALA A 67 -6.91 -17.81 9.69
N HIS A 68 -7.96 -17.39 8.98
CA HIS A 68 -9.33 -17.83 9.24
C HIS A 68 -9.48 -19.35 9.04
N LYS A 69 -9.00 -19.89 7.91
CA LYS A 69 -9.07 -21.33 7.63
C LYS A 69 -8.29 -22.18 8.63
N CYS A 70 -7.18 -21.66 9.15
CA CYS A 70 -6.36 -22.34 10.14
C CYS A 70 -6.80 -22.07 11.59
N GLY A 71 -7.88 -21.32 11.83
CA GLY A 71 -8.35 -20.99 13.18
C GLY A 71 -7.39 -20.08 13.97
N GLN A 72 -6.50 -19.37 13.30
CA GLN A 72 -5.43 -18.56 13.91
C GLN A 72 -5.86 -17.13 14.23
N VAL A 73 -7.01 -16.67 13.74
CA VAL A 73 -7.47 -15.27 13.87
C VAL A 73 -7.49 -14.80 15.33
N GLY A 74 -8.03 -15.61 16.24
CA GLY A 74 -8.10 -15.25 17.66
C GLY A 74 -6.72 -15.06 18.27
N ILE A 75 -5.80 -16.01 18.02
CA ILE A 75 -4.43 -15.98 18.55
C ILE A 75 -3.67 -14.76 18.03
N LEU A 76 -3.78 -14.48 16.73
CA LEU A 76 -3.11 -13.34 16.11
C LEU A 76 -3.67 -12.00 16.63
N ASN A 77 -4.98 -11.89 16.83
CA ASN A 77 -5.60 -10.69 17.39
C ASN A 77 -5.22 -10.47 18.86
N SER A 78 -5.14 -11.54 19.66
CA SER A 78 -4.65 -11.44 21.04
C SER A 78 -3.21 -10.93 21.06
N TRP A 79 -2.35 -11.45 20.19
CA TRP A 79 -0.98 -10.98 20.05
C TRP A 79 -0.92 -9.48 19.68
N LEU A 80 -1.72 -9.04 18.71
CA LEU A 80 -1.80 -7.61 18.32
C LEU A 80 -2.23 -6.73 19.50
N THR A 81 -3.23 -7.16 20.25
CA THR A 81 -3.75 -6.43 21.42
C THR A 81 -2.70 -6.29 22.52
N GLU A 82 -2.00 -7.38 22.86
CA GLU A 82 -0.94 -7.39 23.88
C GLU A 82 0.23 -6.46 23.51
N HIS A 83 0.53 -6.35 22.22
CA HIS A 83 1.63 -5.53 21.70
C HIS A 83 1.18 -4.12 21.26
N LYS A 84 -0.10 -3.77 21.49
CA LYS A 84 -0.72 -2.48 21.12
C LYS A 84 -0.56 -2.14 19.64
N ARG A 85 -0.94 -3.08 18.79
CA ARG A 85 -0.86 -3.03 17.32
C ARG A 85 -2.22 -3.13 16.65
#